data_AF-A0A6M4H8Y7-F1
#
_entry.id   AF-A0A6M4H8Y7-F1
#
_cell.length_a   1.000
_cell.length_b   1.000
_cell.length_c   1.000
_cell.angle_alpha   90.00
_cell.angle_beta   90.00
_cell.angle_gamma   90.00
#
_symmetry.space_group_name_H-M   'P 1'
#
loop_
_entity.id
_entity.type
_entity.pdbx_description
1 polymer ?
#
loop_
_entity_poly.entity_id
_entity_poly.type
_entity_poly.pdbx_seq_one_letter_code
_entity_poly.pdbx_strand_id
1 'polypeptide(L)'
;MGTRQPAKPSSSLPVFWGEMSPCDHVVQIYKDYAELIDGLESFVVDGFQRGEAVIVIVTQSHLAALEKRLMRHGLPLQDFKDRDQFIVLDAEEALKVFMKDNWPDEQRFEAMIRDILGRAHANGAHRVRAFGEMVALLWAQGHVAATIRLELLWRRICDREMLCLYCAYPRIGFTGDASESMREICEAHTRVFPQPA
;
A
#
# COMPACT_ATOMS: atom_id res chain seq x y z
N MET A 1 -1.90 -32.64 -32.17
CA MET A 1 -1.09 -31.41 -32.00
C MET A 1 -2.03 -30.30 -31.54
N GLY A 2 -2.17 -30.13 -30.23
CA GLY A 2 -3.04 -29.10 -29.65
C GLY A 2 -2.26 -27.80 -29.52
N THR A 3 -2.64 -26.79 -30.30
CA THR A 3 -2.13 -25.42 -30.21
C THR A 3 -2.53 -24.82 -28.87
N ARG A 4 -1.55 -24.62 -27.97
CA ARG A 4 -1.75 -23.81 -26.75
C ARG A 4 -1.98 -22.37 -27.19
N GLN A 5 -3.19 -21.86 -26.98
CA GLN A 5 -3.45 -20.42 -27.02
C GLN A 5 -2.66 -19.73 -25.89
N PRO A 6 -2.00 -18.59 -26.16
CA PRO A 6 -1.42 -17.78 -25.10
C PRO A 6 -2.55 -17.24 -24.22
N ALA A 7 -2.39 -17.39 -22.90
CA ALA A 7 -3.29 -16.81 -21.93
C ALA A 7 -3.37 -15.29 -22.16
N LYS A 8 -4.58 -14.77 -22.38
CA LYS A 8 -4.82 -13.32 -22.44
C LYS A 8 -4.50 -12.73 -21.05
N PRO A 9 -3.82 -11.57 -20.98
CA PRO A 9 -3.65 -10.87 -19.72
C PRO A 9 -5.03 -10.51 -19.16
N SER A 10 -5.19 -10.80 -17.87
CA SER A 10 -6.34 -10.44 -17.05
C SER A 10 -6.58 -8.94 -17.17
N SER A 11 -7.77 -8.54 -17.59
CA SER A 11 -8.18 -7.15 -17.72
C SER A 11 -8.59 -6.58 -16.35
N SER A 12 -7.61 -6.26 -15.52
CA SER A 12 -7.75 -5.21 -14.51
C SER A 12 -7.19 -3.93 -15.13
N LEU A 13 -7.99 -2.86 -15.15
CA LEU A 13 -7.54 -1.55 -15.64
C LEU A 13 -6.21 -1.20 -14.97
N PRO A 14 -5.16 -0.81 -15.71
CA PRO A 14 -3.92 -0.36 -15.09
C PRO A 14 -4.25 0.88 -14.26
N VAL A 15 -4.23 0.75 -12.94
CA VAL A 15 -4.29 1.91 -12.06
C VAL A 15 -3.03 2.73 -12.35
N PHE A 16 -3.20 3.92 -12.90
CA PHE A 16 -2.08 4.72 -13.39
C PHE A 16 -1.43 5.46 -12.21
N TRP A 17 -0.56 4.76 -11.47
CA TRP A 17 0.13 5.29 -10.29
C TRP A 17 1.05 6.48 -10.62
N GLY A 18 1.45 6.61 -11.88
CA GLY A 18 2.17 7.78 -12.40
C GLY A 18 1.44 9.12 -12.29
N GLU A 19 0.12 9.11 -12.06
CA GLU A 19 -0.71 10.31 -11.81
C GLU A 19 -0.94 10.59 -10.32
N MET A 20 -0.33 9.84 -9.41
CA MET A 20 -0.40 10.16 -7.98
C MET A 20 0.31 11.48 -7.69
N SER A 21 -0.44 12.41 -7.12
CA SER A 21 0.03 13.71 -6.66
C SER A 21 0.53 13.60 -5.22
N PRO A 22 1.41 14.51 -4.77
CA PRO A 22 1.72 14.61 -3.36
C PRO A 22 0.46 14.75 -2.51
N CYS A 23 0.45 14.15 -1.32
CA CYS A 23 -0.70 14.05 -0.41
C CYS A 23 -1.84 13.14 -0.87
N ASP A 24 -1.75 12.48 -2.05
CA ASP A 24 -2.81 11.55 -2.45
C ASP A 24 -2.87 10.35 -1.50
N HIS A 25 -4.09 10.00 -1.10
CA HIS A 25 -4.38 8.79 -0.34
C HIS A 25 -5.36 7.95 -1.16
N VAL A 26 -4.84 6.93 -1.83
CA VAL A 26 -5.58 6.16 -2.83
C VAL A 26 -5.84 4.76 -2.30
N VAL A 27 -7.06 4.26 -2.51
CA VAL A 27 -7.41 2.87 -2.17
C VAL A 27 -7.70 2.02 -3.41
N GLN A 28 -7.15 0.80 -3.46
CA GLN A 28 -7.58 -0.25 -4.39
C GLN A 28 -8.40 -1.32 -3.67
N ILE A 29 -9.62 -1.57 -4.13
CA ILE A 29 -10.43 -2.72 -3.70
C ILE A 29 -10.18 -3.88 -4.68
N TYR A 30 -9.40 -4.87 -4.27
CA TYR A 30 -8.98 -5.97 -5.13
C TYR A 30 -9.87 -7.21 -4.97
N LYS A 31 -10.09 -7.94 -6.06
CA LYS A 31 -10.92 -9.15 -6.07
C LYS A 31 -10.14 -10.39 -5.62
N ASP A 32 -8.86 -10.44 -5.95
CA ASP A 32 -7.95 -11.52 -5.60
C ASP A 32 -6.51 -11.00 -5.41
N TYR A 33 -5.67 -11.84 -4.83
CA TYR A 33 -4.29 -11.47 -4.54
C TYR A 33 -3.45 -11.20 -5.80
N ALA A 34 -3.82 -11.73 -6.97
CA ALA A 34 -3.09 -11.42 -8.19
C ALA A 34 -3.30 -9.95 -8.58
N GLU A 35 -4.54 -9.45 -8.51
CA GLU A 35 -4.85 -8.03 -8.75
C GLU A 35 -4.11 -7.09 -7.78
N LEU A 36 -3.91 -7.50 -6.51
CA LEU A 36 -3.11 -6.75 -5.54
C LEU A 36 -1.64 -6.67 -5.95
N ILE A 37 -1.02 -7.82 -6.27
CA ILE A 37 0.39 -7.86 -6.64
C ILE A 37 0.63 -7.14 -7.97
N ASP A 38 -0.31 -7.22 -8.93
CA ASP A 38 -0.26 -6.45 -10.18
C ASP A 38 -0.18 -4.94 -9.89
N GLY A 39 -1.05 -4.43 -9.01
CA GLY A 39 -1.05 -3.03 -8.60
C GLY A 39 0.25 -2.62 -7.88
N LEU A 40 0.71 -3.43 -6.93
CA LEU A 40 1.96 -3.21 -6.18
C LEU A 40 3.19 -3.18 -7.08
N GLU A 41 3.27 -4.10 -8.04
CA GLU A 41 4.37 -4.17 -9.00
C GLU A 41 4.46 -2.87 -9.81
N SER A 42 3.34 -2.42 -10.38
CA SER A 42 3.30 -1.14 -11.11
C SER A 42 3.65 0.05 -10.22
N PHE A 43 3.12 0.10 -8.99
CA PHE A 43 3.38 1.20 -8.04
C PHE A 43 4.88 1.33 -7.71
N VAL A 44 5.55 0.21 -7.48
CA VAL A 44 6.99 0.16 -7.14
C VAL A 44 7.85 0.51 -8.36
N VAL A 45 7.57 -0.09 -9.52
CA VAL A 45 8.31 0.16 -10.76
C VAL A 45 8.25 1.64 -11.14
N ASP A 46 7.05 2.25 -11.10
CA ASP A 46 6.87 3.67 -11.39
C ASP A 46 7.66 4.57 -10.43
N GLY A 47 7.76 4.18 -9.16
CA GLY A 47 8.51 4.93 -8.15
C GLY A 47 10.00 4.92 -8.43
N PHE A 48 10.57 3.75 -8.75
CA PHE A 48 11.97 3.64 -9.11
C PHE A 48 12.31 4.39 -10.39
N GLN A 49 11.45 4.33 -11.42
CA GLN A 49 11.65 5.08 -12.67
C GLN A 49 11.67 6.60 -12.46
N ARG A 50 10.99 7.09 -11.41
CA ARG A 50 10.92 8.51 -11.04
C ARG A 50 11.99 8.94 -10.04
N GLY A 51 12.86 8.02 -9.63
CA GLY A 51 13.88 8.27 -8.61
C GLY A 51 13.31 8.51 -7.22
N GLU A 52 12.11 8.02 -6.93
CA GLU A 52 11.45 8.17 -5.64
C GLU A 52 11.89 7.07 -4.67
N ALA A 53 11.78 7.35 -3.36
CA ALA A 53 11.87 6.31 -2.34
C ALA A 53 10.50 5.62 -2.20
N VAL A 54 10.51 4.29 -2.15
CA VAL A 54 9.31 3.45 -2.12
C VAL A 54 9.29 2.67 -0.81
N ILE A 55 8.29 2.94 0.02
CA ILE A 55 8.03 2.22 1.26
C ILE A 55 6.92 1.21 1.00
N VAL A 56 7.13 -0.06 1.35
CA VAL A 56 6.12 -1.11 1.24
C VAL A 56 5.96 -1.79 2.59
N ILE A 57 4.79 -1.63 3.21
CA ILE A 57 4.40 -2.30 4.44
C ILE A 57 3.36 -3.36 4.08
N VAL A 58 3.80 -4.61 3.99
CA VAL A 58 3.03 -5.70 3.37
C VAL A 58 3.29 -7.00 4.12
N THR A 59 2.39 -7.98 4.02
CA THR A 59 2.64 -9.32 4.58
C THR A 59 3.84 -10.00 3.90
N GLN A 60 4.55 -10.86 4.62
CA GLN A 60 5.69 -11.63 4.07
C GLN A 60 5.34 -12.42 2.79
N SER A 61 4.13 -12.98 2.71
CA SER A 61 3.69 -13.76 1.55
C SER A 61 3.56 -12.88 0.30
N HIS A 62 2.96 -11.70 0.44
CA HIS A 62 2.83 -10.72 -0.63
C HIS A 62 4.18 -10.06 -0.99
N LEU A 63 5.05 -9.82 -0.01
CA LEU A 63 6.41 -9.36 -0.28
C LEU A 63 7.17 -10.35 -1.17
N ALA A 64 7.17 -11.64 -0.82
CA ALA A 64 7.86 -12.66 -1.60
C ALA A 64 7.29 -12.76 -3.03
N ALA A 65 5.97 -12.61 -3.18
CA ALA A 65 5.33 -12.58 -4.49
C ALA A 65 5.75 -11.35 -5.30
N LEU A 66 5.77 -10.17 -4.68
CA LEU A 66 6.19 -8.91 -5.30
C LEU A 66 7.66 -8.96 -5.74
N GLU A 67 8.59 -9.36 -4.87
CA GLU A 67 10.02 -9.45 -5.18
C GLU A 67 10.28 -10.40 -6.35
N LYS A 68 9.59 -11.55 -6.39
CA LYS A 68 9.68 -12.49 -7.50
C LYS A 68 9.30 -11.86 -8.84
N ARG A 69 8.36 -10.92 -8.85
CA ARG A 69 7.96 -10.21 -10.07
C ARG A 69 8.90 -9.07 -10.40
N LEU A 70 9.30 -8.27 -9.43
CA LEU A 70 10.27 -7.18 -9.61
C LEU A 70 11.62 -7.68 -10.15
N MET A 71 12.08 -8.86 -9.71
CA MET A 71 13.29 -9.49 -10.27
C MET A 71 13.18 -9.81 -11.77
N ARG A 72 11.96 -10.03 -12.32
CA ARG A 72 11.76 -10.25 -13.76
C ARG A 72 11.97 -9.00 -14.59
N HIS A 73 11.87 -7.82 -13.98
CA HIS A 73 12.20 -6.53 -14.60
C HIS A 73 13.71 -6.24 -14.59
N GLY A 74 14.53 -7.13 -14.03
CA GLY A 74 15.98 -6.92 -13.93
C GLY A 74 16.37 -5.81 -12.94
N LEU A 75 15.46 -5.45 -12.03
CA LEU A 75 15.71 -4.40 -11.04
C LEU A 75 16.68 -4.91 -9.96
N PRO A 76 17.75 -4.15 -9.64
CA PRO A 76 18.70 -4.50 -8.58
C PRO A 76 18.10 -4.18 -7.20
N LEU A 77 17.14 -4.99 -6.74
CA LEU A 77 16.39 -4.74 -5.50
C LEU A 77 17.29 -4.56 -4.27
N GLN A 78 18.41 -5.27 -4.20
CA GLN A 78 19.34 -5.14 -3.09
C GLN A 78 19.97 -3.75 -3.05
N ASP A 79 20.38 -3.22 -4.19
CA ASP A 79 20.97 -1.86 -4.27
C ASP A 79 19.95 -0.79 -3.85
N PHE A 80 18.67 -0.96 -4.21
CA PHE A 80 17.61 -0.06 -3.77
C PHE A 80 17.38 -0.15 -2.26
N LYS A 81 17.45 -1.34 -1.66
CA LYS A 81 17.34 -1.54 -0.21
C LYS A 81 18.52 -0.94 0.55
N ASP A 82 19.75 -1.19 0.08
CA ASP A 82 20.97 -0.71 0.73
C ASP A 82 21.05 0.84 0.77
N ARG A 83 20.36 1.50 -0.17
CA ARG A 83 20.24 2.95 -0.26
C ARG A 83 18.94 3.50 0.32
N ASP A 84 18.17 2.70 1.07
CA ASP A 84 16.87 3.11 1.62
C ASP A 84 15.91 3.71 0.57
N GLN A 85 16.09 3.38 -0.71
CA GLN A 85 15.20 3.74 -1.79
C GLN A 85 14.06 2.72 -1.93
N PHE A 86 14.27 1.49 -1.46
CA PHE A 86 13.23 0.49 -1.29
C PHE A 86 13.21 0.00 0.15
N ILE A 87 12.28 0.52 0.95
CA ILE A 87 12.15 0.18 2.36
C ILE A 87 10.96 -0.76 2.52
N VAL A 88 11.20 -1.92 3.11
CA VAL A 88 10.18 -2.96 3.26
C VAL A 88 9.98 -3.29 4.73
N LEU A 89 8.73 -3.35 5.15
CA LEU A 89 8.34 -3.79 6.49
C LEU A 89 7.27 -4.88 6.39
N ASP A 90 7.33 -5.82 7.33
CA ASP A 90 6.25 -6.78 7.53
C ASP A 90 5.06 -6.07 8.19
N ALA A 91 3.87 -6.19 7.60
CA ALA A 91 2.67 -5.51 8.07
C ALA A 91 2.16 -6.01 9.42
N GLU A 92 2.33 -7.30 9.74
CA GLU A 92 1.92 -7.87 11.03
C GLU A 92 2.87 -7.39 12.13
N GLU A 93 4.17 -7.39 11.86
CA GLU A 93 5.17 -6.85 12.79
C GLU A 93 5.01 -5.34 13.00
N ALA A 94 4.74 -4.58 11.93
CA ALA A 94 4.49 -3.15 12.02
C ALA A 94 3.27 -2.84 12.92
N LEU A 95 2.17 -3.58 12.77
CA LEU A 95 1.00 -3.45 13.64
C LEU A 95 1.36 -3.67 15.11
N LYS A 96 2.19 -4.68 15.44
CA LYS A 96 2.60 -4.94 16.84
C LYS A 96 3.35 -3.77 17.48
N VAL A 97 4.02 -2.92 16.70
CA VAL A 97 4.79 -1.78 17.21
C VAL A 97 3.87 -0.71 17.81
N PHE A 98 2.75 -0.42 17.16
CA PHE A 98 1.87 0.71 17.53
C PHE A 98 0.49 0.31 18.03
N MET A 99 0.08 -0.96 17.95
CA MET A 99 -1.19 -1.41 18.51
C MET A 99 -1.09 -1.59 20.02
N LYS A 100 -2.11 -1.10 20.73
CA LYS A 100 -2.29 -1.31 22.17
C LYS A 100 -3.75 -1.69 22.43
N ASP A 101 -3.98 -2.82 23.08
CA ASP A 101 -5.34 -3.30 23.42
C ASP A 101 -6.30 -3.32 22.21
N ASN A 102 -5.81 -3.81 21.05
CA ASN A 102 -6.50 -3.81 19.74
C ASN A 102 -6.84 -2.41 19.18
N TRP A 103 -6.14 -1.37 19.62
CA TRP A 103 -6.33 0.01 19.19
C TRP A 103 -5.03 0.65 18.68
N PRO A 104 -5.04 1.39 17.55
CA PRO A 104 -3.85 2.11 17.09
C PRO A 104 -3.44 3.23 18.06
N ASP A 105 -2.27 3.14 18.66
CA ASP A 105 -1.68 4.22 19.42
C ASP A 105 -1.06 5.25 18.47
N GLU A 106 -1.51 6.50 18.58
CA GLU A 106 -1.13 7.57 17.66
C GLU A 106 0.34 7.95 17.79
N GLN A 107 0.87 8.05 19.01
CA GLN A 107 2.26 8.47 19.24
C GLN A 107 3.23 7.40 18.72
N ARG A 108 2.93 6.12 18.94
CA ARG A 108 3.74 5.01 18.45
C ARG A 108 3.70 4.90 16.93
N PHE A 109 2.51 5.08 16.33
CA PHE A 109 2.37 5.09 14.89
C PHE A 109 3.17 6.24 14.27
N GLU A 110 3.00 7.47 14.76
CA GLU A 110 3.76 8.63 14.27
C GLU A 110 5.27 8.46 14.45
N ALA A 111 5.72 7.88 15.56
CA ALA A 111 7.14 7.61 15.78
C ALA A 111 7.71 6.61 14.78
N MET A 112 6.99 5.51 14.51
CA MET A 112 7.40 4.51 13.52
C MET A 112 7.48 5.12 12.12
N ILE A 113 6.45 5.85 11.70
CA ILE A 113 6.43 6.47 10.36
C ILE A 113 7.52 7.53 10.22
N ARG A 114 7.77 8.33 11.25
CA ARG A 114 8.84 9.34 11.24
C ARG A 114 10.23 8.72 11.03
N ASP A 115 10.51 7.59 11.67
CA ASP A 115 11.79 6.88 11.49
C ASP A 115 11.95 6.38 10.05
N ILE A 116 10.91 5.76 9.50
CA ILE A 116 10.90 5.24 8.11
C ILE A 116 11.08 6.40 7.11
N LEU A 117 10.34 7.49 7.28
CA LEU A 117 10.48 8.67 6.42
C LEU A 117 11.84 9.33 6.58
N GLY A 118 12.41 9.37 7.78
CA GLY A 118 13.76 9.87 8.03
C GLY A 118 14.80 9.12 7.19
N ARG A 119 14.70 7.78 7.15
CA ARG A 119 15.54 6.93 6.29
C ARG A 119 15.34 7.21 4.81
N ALA A 120 14.09 7.28 4.35
CA ALA A 120 13.77 7.54 2.95
C ALA A 120 14.35 8.87 2.44
N HIS A 121 14.32 9.91 3.28
CA HIS A 121 14.85 11.24 2.92
C HIS A 121 16.37 11.36 3.04
N ALA A 122 17.03 10.53 3.86
CA ALA A 122 18.46 10.64 4.17
C ALA A 122 19.36 10.57 2.92
N ASN A 123 18.92 9.87 1.88
CA ASN A 123 19.69 9.67 0.65
C ASN A 123 19.30 10.64 -0.48
N GLY A 124 18.65 11.76 -0.15
CA GLY A 124 18.34 12.83 -1.10
C GLY A 124 17.11 12.57 -1.97
N ALA A 125 16.29 11.56 -1.65
CA ALA A 125 15.01 11.38 -2.31
C ALA A 125 14.10 12.56 -1.97
N HIS A 126 13.74 13.35 -2.98
CA HIS A 126 12.86 14.51 -2.81
C HIS A 126 11.38 14.12 -2.67
N ARG A 127 11.04 12.87 -3.00
CA ARG A 127 9.68 12.35 -2.99
C ARG A 127 9.67 10.92 -2.47
N VAL A 128 8.68 10.65 -1.63
CA VAL A 128 8.43 9.35 -1.04
C VAL A 128 7.02 8.90 -1.41
N ARG A 129 6.88 7.62 -1.73
CA ARG A 129 5.58 6.95 -1.88
C ARG A 129 5.52 5.75 -0.94
N ALA A 130 4.35 5.50 -0.36
CA ALA A 130 4.15 4.41 0.57
C ALA A 130 2.98 3.51 0.14
N PHE A 131 3.10 2.23 0.45
CA PHE A 131 2.01 1.26 0.42
C PHE A 131 1.81 0.64 1.81
N GLY A 132 0.55 0.47 2.23
CA GLY A 132 0.22 -0.15 3.51
C GLY A 132 -0.89 -1.19 3.44
N GLU A 133 -0.57 -2.46 3.78
CA GLU A 133 -1.54 -3.56 3.93
C GLU A 133 -2.16 -3.64 5.34
N MET A 134 -1.62 -2.89 6.31
CA MET A 134 -2.03 -2.99 7.73
C MET A 134 -3.54 -2.74 7.94
N VAL A 135 -4.13 -1.85 7.15
CA VAL A 135 -5.58 -1.54 7.21
C VAL A 135 -6.44 -2.72 6.76
N ALA A 136 -5.98 -3.48 5.76
CA ALA A 136 -6.65 -4.71 5.30
C ALA A 136 -6.59 -5.82 6.34
N LEU A 137 -5.47 -5.95 7.07
CA LEU A 137 -5.32 -6.95 8.13
C LEU A 137 -6.32 -6.69 9.27
N LEU A 138 -6.40 -5.44 9.75
CA LEU A 138 -7.37 -5.05 10.78
C LEU A 138 -8.81 -5.27 10.32
N TRP A 139 -9.09 -4.94 9.06
CA TRP A 139 -10.42 -5.14 8.46
C TRP A 139 -10.80 -6.62 8.42
N ALA A 140 -9.90 -7.48 7.94
CA ALA A 140 -10.13 -8.92 7.86
C ALA A 140 -10.35 -9.57 9.23
N GLN A 141 -9.81 -8.99 10.29
CA GLN A 141 -10.00 -9.43 11.68
C GLN A 141 -11.30 -8.88 12.33
N GLY A 142 -12.08 -8.07 11.60
CA GLY A 142 -13.31 -7.45 12.10
C GLY A 142 -13.06 -6.24 13.01
N HIS A 143 -11.83 -5.71 13.05
CA HIS A 143 -11.48 -4.54 13.87
C HIS A 143 -11.81 -3.21 13.16
N VAL A 144 -13.07 -3.05 12.74
CA VAL A 144 -13.55 -1.93 11.91
C VAL A 144 -13.17 -0.55 12.48
N ALA A 145 -13.44 -0.31 13.76
CA ALA A 145 -13.13 0.98 14.39
C ALA A 145 -11.62 1.26 14.45
N ALA A 146 -10.79 0.24 14.64
CA ALA A 146 -9.34 0.36 14.61
C ALA A 146 -8.83 0.64 13.18
N THR A 147 -9.43 0.02 12.16
CA THR A 147 -9.16 0.30 10.75
C THR A 147 -9.43 1.77 10.42
N ILE A 148 -10.62 2.27 10.74
CA ILE A 148 -11.00 3.68 10.50
C ILE A 148 -10.03 4.63 11.20
N ARG A 149 -9.66 4.33 12.44
CA ARG A 149 -8.67 5.12 13.16
C ARG A 149 -7.32 5.14 12.44
N LEU A 150 -6.84 3.99 11.99
CA LEU A 150 -5.56 3.91 11.28
C LEU A 150 -5.61 4.71 9.96
N GLU A 151 -6.73 4.70 9.24
CA GLU A 151 -6.94 5.53 8.06
C GLU A 151 -6.86 7.03 8.36
N LEU A 152 -7.48 7.47 9.47
CA LEU A 152 -7.41 8.86 9.90
C LEU A 152 -5.98 9.28 10.29
N LEU A 153 -5.20 8.38 10.87
CA LEU A 153 -3.79 8.63 11.18
C LEU A 153 -2.95 8.75 9.90
N TRP A 154 -3.16 7.86 8.94
CA TRP A 154 -2.51 7.92 7.63
C TRP A 154 -2.81 9.23 6.90
N ARG A 155 -4.08 9.63 6.85
CA ARG A 155 -4.50 10.89 6.23
C ARG A 155 -3.72 12.10 6.78
N ARG A 156 -3.56 12.17 8.11
CA ARG A 156 -2.78 13.24 8.76
C ARG A 156 -1.30 13.24 8.35
N ILE A 157 -0.70 12.06 8.15
CA ILE A 157 0.68 11.95 7.66
C ILE A 157 0.76 12.40 6.20
N CYS A 158 -0.15 11.95 5.34
CA CYS A 158 -0.20 12.35 3.93
C CYS A 158 -0.25 13.88 3.78
N ASP A 159 -1.10 14.54 4.58
CA ASP A 159 -1.24 16.00 4.59
C ASP A 159 0.03 16.72 5.06
N ARG A 160 0.74 16.17 6.06
CA ARG A 160 1.92 16.81 6.68
C ARG A 160 3.22 16.59 5.88
N GLU A 161 3.41 15.38 5.38
CA GLU A 161 4.68 14.92 4.80
C GLU A 161 4.66 14.95 3.26
N MET A 162 3.56 15.44 2.66
CA MET A 162 3.30 15.37 1.22
C MET A 162 3.40 13.94 0.66
N LEU A 163 3.15 12.95 1.53
CA LEU A 163 3.28 11.54 1.22
C LEU A 163 2.13 11.10 0.33
N CYS A 164 2.49 10.39 -0.74
CA CYS A 164 1.56 9.69 -1.59
C CYS A 164 1.39 8.25 -1.06
N LEU A 165 0.18 7.89 -0.66
CA LEU A 165 -0.14 6.62 -0.01
C LEU A 165 -1.11 5.78 -0.85
N TYR A 166 -0.76 4.51 -1.02
CA TYR A 166 -1.59 3.49 -1.65
C TYR A 166 -2.01 2.47 -0.57
N CYS A 167 -3.30 2.40 -0.27
CA CYS A 167 -3.94 1.39 0.56
C CYS A 167 -4.68 0.38 -0.31
N ALA A 168 -4.84 -0.85 0.16
CA ALA A 168 -5.60 -1.86 -0.58
C ALA A 168 -6.47 -2.71 0.34
N TYR A 169 -7.63 -3.13 -0.14
CA TYR A 169 -8.57 -3.95 0.61
C TYR A 169 -9.12 -5.13 -0.20
N PRO A 170 -9.30 -6.32 0.42
CA PRO A 170 -9.93 -7.45 -0.24
C PRO A 170 -11.45 -7.23 -0.38
N ARG A 171 -11.98 -7.46 -1.58
CA ARG A 171 -13.42 -7.29 -1.89
C ARG A 171 -14.35 -8.15 -1.02
N ILE A 172 -13.88 -9.30 -0.52
CA ILE A 172 -14.67 -10.26 0.29
C ILE A 172 -15.20 -9.64 1.58
N GLY A 173 -14.60 -8.57 2.09
CA GLY A 173 -15.08 -7.86 3.28
C GLY A 173 -16.17 -6.81 3.01
N PHE A 174 -16.60 -6.62 1.76
CA PHE A 174 -17.52 -5.54 1.35
C PHE A 174 -18.96 -6.01 1.05
N THR A 175 -19.36 -7.19 1.53
CA THR A 175 -20.71 -7.76 1.25
C THR A 175 -21.64 -7.66 2.48
N GLY A 176 -22.53 -6.66 2.50
CA GLY A 176 -23.67 -6.50 3.45
C GLY A 176 -23.44 -5.47 4.57
N ASP A 177 -24.46 -4.64 4.90
CA ASP A 177 -24.58 -3.56 5.92
C ASP A 177 -23.38 -2.62 6.18
N ALA A 178 -22.27 -2.82 5.48
CA ALA A 178 -21.02 -2.09 5.58
C ALA A 178 -21.06 -0.71 4.90
N SER A 179 -22.23 -0.17 4.58
CA SER A 179 -22.34 1.08 3.81
C SER A 179 -21.77 2.27 4.55
N GLU A 180 -21.93 2.34 5.88
CA GLU A 180 -21.44 3.46 6.69
C GLU A 180 -19.93 3.40 6.91
N SER A 181 -19.39 2.24 7.33
CA SER A 181 -17.93 2.07 7.48
C SER A 181 -17.20 2.16 6.12
N MET A 182 -17.84 1.72 5.03
CA MET A 182 -17.30 1.90 3.68
C MET A 182 -17.32 3.36 3.27
N ARG A 183 -18.36 4.12 3.63
CA ARG A 183 -18.37 5.57 3.40
C ARG A 183 -17.22 6.23 4.16
N GLU A 184 -17.00 5.89 5.43
CA GLU A 184 -15.89 6.46 6.22
C GLU A 184 -14.52 6.11 5.64
N ILE A 185 -14.31 4.86 5.19
CA ILE A 185 -13.09 4.46 4.49
C ILE A 185 -12.94 5.26 3.19
N CYS A 186 -13.98 5.32 2.36
CA CYS A 186 -13.92 6.08 1.11
C CYS A 186 -13.68 7.58 1.34
N GLU A 187 -14.29 8.19 2.37
CA GLU A 187 -14.10 9.60 2.75
C GLU A 187 -12.69 9.89 3.26
N ALA A 188 -11.99 8.89 3.81
CA ALA A 188 -10.59 9.03 4.22
C ALA A 188 -9.60 9.03 3.03
N HIS A 189 -10.04 8.62 1.83
CA HIS A 189 -9.22 8.51 0.62
C HIS A 189 -9.54 9.62 -0.39
N THR A 190 -8.50 10.18 -1.02
CA THR A 190 -8.65 11.15 -2.10
C THR A 190 -9.15 10.50 -3.40
N ARG A 191 -8.83 9.22 -3.62
CA ARG A 191 -9.29 8.43 -4.78
C ARG A 191 -9.54 6.96 -4.42
N VAL A 192 -10.57 6.36 -5.05
CA VAL A 192 -10.97 4.96 -4.87
C VAL A 192 -10.95 4.23 -6.21
N PHE A 193 -10.32 3.05 -6.27
CA PHE A 193 -10.25 2.20 -7.47
C PHE A 193 -10.80 0.78 -7.19
N PRO A 194 -11.60 0.20 -8.11
CA PRO A 194 -12.18 0.83 -9.29
C PRO A 194 -13.14 1.95 -8.90
N GLN A 195 -13.29 2.97 -9.76
CA GLN A 195 -14.27 4.04 -9.50
C GLN A 195 -15.68 3.42 -9.40
N PRO A 196 -16.45 3.71 -8.34
CA PRO A 196 -17.85 3.30 -8.28
C PRO A 196 -18.59 3.89 -9.50
N ALA A 197 -19.41 3.05 -10.13
CA ALA A 197 -20.15 3.39 -11.35
C ALA A 197 -21.18 4.51 -11.14
#